data_AF-A0A926H016-F1
#
_entry.id   AF-A0A926H016-F1
#
_cell.length_a   1.000
_cell.length_b   1.000
_cell.length_c   1.000
_cell.angle_alpha   90.00
_cell.angle_beta   90.00
_cell.angle_gamma   90.00
#
_symmetry.space_group_name_H-M   'P 1'
#
loop_
_entity.id
_entity.type
_entity.pdbx_description
1 polymer ?
#
loop_
_entity_poly.entity_id
_entity_poly.type
_entity_poly.pdbx_seq_one_letter_code
_entity_poly.pdbx_strand_id
1 'polypeptide(L)'
;MNIVLCAVEPPLADAWEAFCGDLPFVRVHRGSIFDVDCDAVVSPANSFGFMDGGIDLLYSRHFGWEIETRVQSAITARHHGELLVGAADIVETGNAA
;
A
#
# COMPACT_ATOMS: atom_id res chain seq x y z
N MET A 1 3.21 -5.79 -16.10
CA MET A 1 3.14 -5.16 -14.77
C MET A 1 2.82 -3.69 -14.99
N ASN A 2 1.80 -3.18 -14.30
CA ASN A 2 1.37 -1.78 -14.39
C ASN A 2 1.45 -1.18 -12.99
N ILE A 3 2.23 -0.12 -12.81
CA ILE A 3 2.41 0.57 -11.53
C ILE A 3 1.57 1.84 -11.57
N VAL A 4 0.64 1.98 -10.64
CA VAL A 4 -0.15 3.21 -10.51
C VAL A 4 0.32 3.97 -9.27
N LEU A 5 0.86 5.16 -9.49
CA LEU A 5 1.28 6.07 -8.43
C LEU A 5 0.13 7.03 -8.11
N CYS A 6 -0.59 6.77 -7.02
CA CYS A 6 -1.77 7.55 -6.62
C CYS A 6 -1.41 8.65 -5.61
N ALA A 7 -1.67 9.91 -5.94
CA ALA A 7 -1.40 11.05 -5.06
C ALA A 7 -2.63 11.96 -4.96
N VAL A 8 -3.07 12.21 -3.72
CA VAL A 8 -4.12 13.19 -3.40
C VAL A 8 -3.58 14.63 -3.38
N GLU A 9 -2.29 14.78 -3.12
CA GLU A 9 -1.60 16.07 -3.06
C GLU A 9 -1.01 16.43 -4.43
N PRO A 10 -1.40 17.58 -5.03
CA PRO A 10 -0.90 17.97 -6.35
C PRO A 10 0.63 18.01 -6.47
N PRO A 11 1.41 18.54 -5.49
CA PRO A 11 2.87 18.58 -5.62
C PRO A 11 3.53 17.20 -5.75
N LEU A 12 2.98 16.18 -5.11
CA LEU A 12 3.49 14.81 -5.19
C LEU A 12 3.18 14.19 -6.56
N ALA A 13 1.95 14.39 -7.05
CA ALA A 13 1.57 13.96 -8.39
C ALA A 13 2.43 14.64 -9.48
N ASP A 14 2.67 15.94 -9.34
CA ASP A 14 3.53 16.70 -10.26
C ASP A 14 4.96 16.16 -10.26
N ALA A 15 5.51 15.85 -9.08
CA ALA A 15 6.84 15.27 -8.97
C ALA A 15 6.92 13.89 -9.64
N TRP A 16 5.95 13.00 -9.39
CA TRP A 16 5.93 11.68 -10.02
C TRP A 16 5.74 11.75 -11.53
N GLU A 17 4.92 12.67 -12.04
CA GLU A 17 4.80 12.88 -13.48
C GLU A 17 6.15 13.29 -14.09
N ALA A 18 6.87 14.21 -13.43
CA ALA A 18 8.16 14.71 -13.90
C ALA A 18 9.27 13.63 -13.89
N PHE A 19 9.28 12.73 -12.91
CA PHE A 19 10.34 11.73 -12.73
C PHE A 19 10.01 10.34 -13.24
N CYS A 20 8.74 10.02 -13.46
CA CYS A 20 8.28 8.67 -13.81
C CYS A 20 7.25 8.65 -14.95
N GLY A 21 6.73 9.78 -15.41
CA GLY A 21 5.66 9.83 -16.42
C GLY A 21 6.08 9.35 -17.82
N ASP A 22 7.37 9.26 -18.08
CA ASP A 22 7.94 8.72 -19.33
C ASP A 22 8.10 7.19 -19.31
N LEU A 23 7.93 6.54 -18.15
CA LEU A 23 8.05 5.09 -18.03
C LEU A 23 6.78 4.40 -18.54
N PRO A 24 6.88 3.50 -19.54
CA PRO A 24 5.71 2.92 -20.20
C PRO A 24 4.86 1.99 -19.32
N PHE A 25 5.36 1.64 -18.13
CA PHE A 25 4.69 0.79 -17.15
C PHE A 25 4.22 1.56 -15.90
N VAL A 26 4.37 2.88 -15.87
CA VAL A 26 3.93 3.74 -14.77
C VAL A 26 2.80 4.64 -15.25
N ARG A 27 1.76 4.77 -14.42
CA ARG A 27 0.72 5.78 -14.58
C ARG A 27 0.58 6.57 -13.29
N VAL A 28 0.57 7.89 -13.36
CA VAL A 28 0.22 8.74 -12.22
C VAL A 28 -1.29 8.93 -12.17
N HIS A 29 -1.89 8.71 -11.00
CA HIS A 29 -3.30 8.98 -10.74
C HIS A 29 -3.42 10.09 -9.69
N ARG A 30 -4.08 11.20 -10.05
CA ARG A 30 -4.36 12.32 -9.15
C ARG A 30 -5.66 12.04 -8.40
N GLY A 31 -5.57 11.41 -7.25
CA GLY A 31 -6.72 10.94 -6.49
C GLY A 31 -6.37 9.88 -5.46
N SER A 32 -7.40 9.25 -4.93
CA SER A 32 -7.28 8.18 -3.95
C SER A 32 -6.75 6.91 -4.59
N ILE A 33 -6.01 6.10 -3.83
CA ILE A 33 -5.64 4.76 -4.31
C ILE A 33 -6.86 3.84 -4.50
N PHE A 34 -7.97 4.13 -3.82
CA PHE A 34 -9.24 3.39 -3.97
C PHE A 34 -10.04 3.77 -5.23
N ASP A 35 -9.61 4.79 -5.99
CA ASP A 35 -10.26 5.17 -7.26
C ASP A 35 -9.77 4.30 -8.43
N VAL A 36 -8.84 3.36 -8.17
CA VAL A 36 -8.13 2.58 -9.17
C VAL A 36 -8.28 1.08 -8.89
N ASP A 37 -8.83 0.36 -9.86
CA ASP A 37 -8.82 -1.09 -9.84
C ASP A 37 -7.39 -1.62 -9.95
N CYS A 38 -7.00 -2.48 -9.02
CA CYS A 38 -5.68 -3.08 -8.99
C CYS A 38 -5.69 -4.45 -8.31
N ASP A 39 -4.70 -5.28 -8.65
CA ASP A 39 -4.53 -6.61 -8.04
C ASP A 39 -3.86 -6.53 -6.66
N ALA A 40 -3.13 -5.45 -6.38
CA ALA A 40 -2.39 -5.25 -5.14
C ALA A 40 -2.20 -3.76 -4.81
N VAL A 41 -2.19 -3.45 -3.52
CA VAL A 41 -1.86 -2.12 -2.98
C VAL A 41 -0.61 -2.18 -2.12
N VAL A 42 0.14 -1.09 -2.07
CA VAL A 42 1.32 -0.96 -1.19
C VAL A 42 0.93 -0.23 0.09
N SER A 43 1.26 -0.84 1.22
CA SER A 43 1.17 -0.26 2.56
C SER A 43 2.58 0.10 3.04
N PRO A 44 2.96 1.40 3.05
CA PRO A 44 4.22 1.88 3.61
C PRO A 44 4.12 1.93 5.15
N ALA A 45 4.04 0.75 5.75
CA ALA A 45 3.77 0.56 7.17
C ALA A 45 5.00 0.76 8.08
N ASN A 46 4.81 0.45 9.36
CA ASN A 46 5.88 0.27 10.35
C ASN A 46 6.29 -1.21 10.48
N SER A 47 7.40 -1.46 11.18
CA SER A 47 7.99 -2.81 11.32
C SER A 47 7.10 -3.84 12.05
N PHE A 48 6.06 -3.39 12.75
CA PHE A 48 5.22 -4.24 13.61
C PHE A 48 3.83 -4.47 13.03
N GLY A 49 3.50 -3.83 11.90
CA GLY A 49 2.22 -4.02 11.23
C GLY A 49 1.03 -3.36 11.92
N PHE A 50 1.22 -2.32 12.73
CA PHE A 50 0.10 -1.48 13.18
C PHE A 50 -0.50 -0.72 11.98
N MET A 51 -1.82 -0.72 11.86
CA MET A 51 -2.53 -0.13 10.72
C MET A 51 -3.57 0.91 11.19
N ASP A 52 -3.19 1.74 12.16
CA ASP A 52 -4.04 2.69 12.87
C ASP A 52 -3.79 4.16 12.49
N GLY A 53 -2.86 4.44 11.57
CA GLY A 53 -2.55 5.78 11.07
C GLY A 53 -2.38 5.87 9.55
N GLY A 54 -2.38 7.10 9.02
CA GLY A 54 -2.07 7.38 7.61
C GLY A 54 -2.93 6.59 6.61
N ILE A 55 -2.28 6.07 5.57
CA ILE A 55 -2.91 5.22 4.56
C ILE A 55 -3.32 3.85 5.12
N ASP A 56 -2.60 3.33 6.12
CA ASP A 56 -2.88 2.01 6.70
C ASP A 56 -4.22 2.00 7.45
N LEU A 57 -4.56 3.09 8.13
CA LEU A 57 -5.89 3.28 8.71
C LEU A 57 -7.00 3.24 7.65
N LEU A 58 -6.74 3.78 6.46
CA LEU A 58 -7.70 3.75 5.37
C LEU A 58 -7.85 2.32 4.82
N TYR A 59 -6.77 1.55 4.74
CA TYR A 59 -6.84 0.12 4.40
C TYR A 59 -7.61 -0.69 5.45
N SER A 60 -7.37 -0.48 6.74
CA SER A 60 -8.14 -1.13 7.81
C SER A 60 -9.64 -0.84 7.71
N ARG A 61 -10.01 0.40 7.36
CA ARG A 61 -11.42 0.78 7.13
C ARG A 61 -12.01 0.19 5.86
N HIS A 62 -11.21 0.05 4.80
CA HIS A 62 -11.68 -0.42 3.49
C HIS A 62 -11.76 -1.95 3.41
N PHE A 63 -10.71 -2.67 3.86
CA PHE A 63 -10.64 -4.14 3.80
C PHE A 63 -11.17 -4.84 5.06
N GLY A 64 -11.47 -4.09 6.12
CA GLY A 64 -11.86 -4.62 7.42
C GLY A 64 -10.68 -4.76 8.38
N TRP A 65 -10.96 -4.65 9.69
CA TRP A 65 -9.94 -4.61 10.74
C TRP A 65 -9.14 -5.93 10.87
N GLU A 66 -9.63 -7.01 10.27
CA GLU A 66 -8.94 -8.30 10.22
C GLU A 66 -7.64 -8.23 9.40
N ILE A 67 -7.49 -7.23 8.51
CA ILE A 67 -6.25 -7.05 7.75
C ILE A 67 -5.04 -6.85 8.66
N GLU A 68 -5.17 -6.05 9.72
CA GLU A 68 -4.09 -5.81 10.68
C GLU A 68 -3.67 -7.11 11.36
N THR A 69 -4.64 -7.93 11.76
CA THR A 69 -4.36 -9.24 12.37
C THR A 69 -3.60 -10.16 11.41
N ARG A 70 -3.95 -10.15 10.12
CA ARG A 70 -3.24 -10.94 9.09
C ARG A 70 -1.81 -10.44 8.90
N VAL A 71 -1.60 -9.12 8.84
CA VAL A 71 -0.27 -8.51 8.73
C VAL A 71 0.59 -8.86 9.94
N GLN A 72 0.10 -8.64 11.16
CA GLN A 72 0.84 -8.98 12.38
C GLN A 72 1.15 -10.48 12.50
N SER A 73 0.21 -11.34 12.09
CA SER A 73 0.42 -12.79 12.05
C SER A 73 1.53 -13.16 11.07
N ALA A 74 1.53 -12.55 9.88
CA ALA A 74 2.58 -12.72 8.88
C ALA A 74 3.95 -12.26 9.39
N ILE A 75 4.03 -11.09 10.01
CA ILE A 75 5.27 -10.54 10.60
C ILE A 75 5.81 -11.46 11.69
N THR A 76 4.93 -11.91 12.59
CA THR A 76 5.31 -12.82 13.67
C THR A 76 5.83 -14.15 13.14
N ALA A 77 5.12 -14.75 12.18
CA ALA A 77 5.43 -16.07 11.66
C ALA A 77 6.65 -16.09 10.74
N ARG A 78 6.84 -15.06 9.91
CA ARG A 78 7.84 -15.03 8.84
C ARG A 78 9.05 -14.15 9.13
N HIS A 79 8.93 -13.20 10.06
CA HIS A 79 9.96 -12.20 10.36
C HIS A 79 10.26 -12.09 11.86
N HIS A 80 9.91 -13.12 12.65
CA HIS A 80 10.21 -13.19 14.08
C HIS A 80 9.71 -12.00 14.90
N GLY A 81 8.61 -11.37 14.46
CA GLY A 81 7.96 -10.27 15.16
C GLY A 81 8.37 -8.87 14.68
N GLU A 82 9.29 -8.75 13.72
CA GLU A 82 9.69 -7.45 13.15
C GLU A 82 10.03 -7.56 11.67
N LEU A 83 9.29 -6.84 10.81
CA LEU A 83 9.65 -6.65 9.41
C LEU A 83 10.61 -5.46 9.30
N LEU A 84 11.88 -5.73 8.99
CA LEU A 84 12.91 -4.69 8.93
C LEU A 84 12.61 -3.64 7.85
N VAL A 85 12.94 -2.37 8.14
CA VAL A 85 12.83 -1.28 7.17
C VAL A 85 13.61 -1.61 5.89
N GLY A 86 12.94 -1.50 4.74
CA GLY A 86 13.48 -1.85 3.43
C GLY A 86 13.16 -3.28 2.98
N ALA A 87 12.59 -4.11 3.86
CA ALA A 87 11.97 -5.38 3.49
C ALA A 87 10.49 -5.20 3.16
N ALA A 88 9.92 -6.18 2.45
CA ALA A 88 8.51 -6.21 2.11
C ALA A 88 7.98 -7.63 2.25
N ASP A 89 6.68 -7.75 2.50
CA ASP A 89 5.97 -9.01 2.56
C ASP A 89 4.57 -8.88 1.96
N ILE A 90 3.98 -9.99 1.54
CA ILE A 90 2.69 -10.04 0.88
C ILE A 90 1.68 -10.73 1.79
N VAL A 91 0.50 -10.13 1.92
CA VAL A 91 -0.63 -10.63 2.69
C VAL A 91 -1.90 -10.47 1.87
N GLU A 92 -2.73 -11.50 1.84
CA GLU A 92 -4.04 -11.47 1.18
C GLU A 92 -4.99 -10.50 1.87
N THR A 93 -5.63 -9.62 1.10
CA THR A 93 -6.60 -8.65 1.64
C THR A 93 -7.92 -9.30 2.04
N GLY A 94 -8.27 -10.44 1.41
CA GLY A 94 -9.56 -11.09 1.57
C GLY A 94 -10.73 -10.29 0.98
N ASN A 95 -10.43 -9.25 0.19
CA ASN A 95 -11.45 -8.49 -0.52
C ASN A 95 -12.01 -9.36 -1.65
N ALA A 96 -13.33 -9.52 -1.70
CA ALA A 96 -13.97 -10.17 -2.83
C ALA A 96 -14.00 -9.19 -4.01
N ALA A 97 -13.59 -9.65 -5.19
CA ALA A 97 -13.72 -8.90 -6.44
C ALA A 97 -15.18 -8.65 -6.82
#